data_AF-A0A661FX38-F1
#
_entry.id   AF-A0A661FX38-F1
#
_cell.length_a   1.000
_cell.length_b   1.000
_cell.length_c   1.000
_cell.angle_alpha   90.00
_cell.angle_beta   90.00
_cell.angle_gamma   90.00
#
_symmetry.space_group_name_H-M   'P 1'
#
loop_
_entity.id
_entity.type
_entity.pdbx_description
1 polymer ?
#
loop_
_entity_poly.entity_id
_entity_poly.type
_entity_poly.pdbx_seq_one_letter_code
_entity_poly.pdbx_strand_id
1 'polypeptide(L)'
;MKPTDTSNPDYFHKVVDCQWACPAHTDVPGYIRLLAQGQFSEAYLLNRQTNIFPGILGRVCDRPCEPACRRGRVEEKPVAICRLKRVAADHRDDISASLPKAPAETNGKKVALIGAGCASLAVANDLLPLGYEVTIFEALEIAGGLMRTNIPQFRLPPKVLNEEIGYIVDMGADLKLNHRIESMKDFLHSGGFDAVFVGTGAPRGKELKLPGRYDTENIHIGIDWLESVAFEHQKSIGESVLIIGVGNTAMDCCRTSLRLGAKNVKVMARKPRAFF
;
A
#
# COMPACT_ATOMS: atom_id res chain seq x y z
N MET A 1 -0.41 39.79 -10.84
CA MET A 1 0.11 38.63 -10.09
C MET A 1 0.03 38.99 -8.61
N LYS A 2 -0.56 38.16 -7.75
CA LYS A 2 -0.54 38.47 -6.31
C LYS A 2 0.90 38.32 -5.80
N PRO A 3 1.39 39.19 -4.90
CA PRO A 3 2.69 39.01 -4.27
C PRO A 3 2.75 37.65 -3.58
N THR A 4 3.91 37.02 -3.67
CA THR A 4 4.25 35.82 -2.90
C THR A 4 4.13 36.11 -1.41
N ASP A 5 3.34 35.31 -0.69
CA ASP A 5 3.27 35.38 0.77
C ASP A 5 4.45 34.61 1.38
N THR A 6 5.48 35.35 1.77
CA THR A 6 6.68 34.81 2.44
C THR A 6 6.50 34.64 3.94
N SER A 7 5.35 35.01 4.51
CA SER A 7 5.07 34.83 5.94
C SER A 7 4.72 33.39 6.30
N ASN A 8 4.31 32.58 5.30
CA ASN A 8 4.05 31.16 5.46
C ASN A 8 5.28 30.32 5.05
N PRO A 9 5.95 29.61 5.97
CA PRO A 9 7.08 28.74 5.66
C PRO A 9 6.76 27.67 4.60
N ASP A 10 5.52 27.17 4.55
CA ASP A 10 5.09 26.17 3.57
C ASP A 10 5.21 26.66 2.12
N TYR A 11 5.19 27.98 1.90
CA TYR A 11 5.42 28.55 0.58
C TYR A 11 6.79 28.14 0.02
N PHE A 12 7.82 28.15 0.87
CA PHE A 12 9.19 27.78 0.47
C PHE A 12 9.34 26.27 0.27
N HIS A 13 8.47 25.46 0.88
CA HIS A 13 8.43 24.02 0.67
C HIS A 13 7.58 23.62 -0.56
N LYS A 14 6.60 24.44 -0.94
CA LYS A 14 5.71 24.24 -2.10
C LYS A 14 6.29 24.80 -3.41
N VAL A 15 7.57 24.54 -3.67
CA VAL A 15 8.20 24.91 -4.95
C VAL A 15 7.92 23.85 -6.04
N VAL A 16 7.69 22.60 -5.62
CA VAL A 16 7.42 21.45 -6.47
C VAL A 16 6.06 20.83 -6.09
N ASP A 17 4.98 21.28 -6.73
CA ASP A 17 3.59 20.91 -6.37
C ASP A 17 3.35 19.39 -6.31
N CYS A 18 3.91 18.63 -7.27
CA CYS A 18 3.71 17.17 -7.31
C CYS A 18 4.41 16.44 -6.16
N GLN A 19 5.57 16.93 -5.72
CA GLN A 19 6.27 16.40 -4.55
C GLN A 19 5.55 16.78 -3.27
N TRP A 20 5.10 18.04 -3.16
CA TRP A 20 4.32 18.52 -2.01
C TRP A 20 2.99 17.78 -1.84
N ALA A 21 2.31 17.46 -2.95
CA ALA A 21 1.06 16.71 -2.92
C ALA A 21 1.27 15.21 -2.65
N CYS A 22 2.50 14.70 -2.73
CA CYS A 22 2.80 13.32 -2.37
C CYS A 22 2.90 13.19 -0.84
N PRO A 23 2.12 12.32 -0.18
CA PRO A 23 2.21 12.15 1.28
C PRO A 23 3.59 11.72 1.78
N ALA A 24 4.37 11.04 0.92
CA ALA A 24 5.74 10.62 1.21
C ALA A 24 6.77 11.68 0.80
N HIS A 25 6.37 12.83 0.23
CA HIS A 25 7.28 13.84 -0.32
C HIS A 25 8.32 13.30 -1.30
N THR A 26 7.95 12.28 -2.09
CA THR A 26 8.84 11.67 -3.09
C THR A 26 9.33 12.70 -4.10
N ASP A 27 10.63 12.68 -4.40
CA ASP A 27 11.27 13.53 -5.40
C ASP A 27 10.83 13.17 -6.83
N VAL A 28 9.62 13.60 -7.17
CA VAL A 28 8.99 13.36 -8.47
C VAL A 28 9.84 13.88 -9.64
N PRO A 29 10.33 15.14 -9.63
CA PRO A 29 11.17 15.63 -10.73
C PRO A 29 12.46 14.85 -10.88
N GLY A 30 13.14 14.51 -9.77
CA GLY A 30 14.42 13.83 -9.78
C GLY A 30 14.34 12.47 -10.45
N TYR A 31 13.42 11.60 -10.02
CA TYR A 31 13.34 10.27 -10.61
C TYR A 31 12.80 10.29 -12.04
N ILE A 32 11.95 11.26 -12.41
CA ILE A 32 11.50 11.41 -13.80
C ILE A 32 12.67 11.83 -14.70
N ARG A 33 13.59 12.65 -14.20
CA ARG A 33 14.80 13.02 -14.96
C ARG A 33 15.72 11.82 -15.19
N LEU A 34 15.92 10.99 -14.16
CA LEU A 34 16.67 9.72 -14.29
C LEU A 34 16.00 8.78 -15.31
N LEU A 35 14.67 8.64 -15.25
CA LEU A 35 13.92 7.87 -16.25
C LEU A 35 14.10 8.39 -17.68
N ALA A 36 14.09 9.71 -17.87
CA ALA A 36 14.32 10.32 -19.18
C ALA A 36 15.74 10.05 -19.72
N GLN A 37 16.68 9.70 -18.85
CA GLN A 37 18.06 9.34 -19.17
C GLN A 37 18.26 7.82 -19.31
N GLY A 38 17.20 7.02 -19.16
CA GLY A 38 17.27 5.55 -19.18
C GLY A 38 17.84 4.93 -17.90
N GLN A 39 18.00 5.70 -16.83
CA GLN A 39 18.55 5.27 -15.55
C GLN A 39 17.45 4.74 -14.63
N PHE A 40 16.94 3.55 -14.95
CA PHE A 40 15.79 2.96 -14.26
C PHE A 40 16.09 2.54 -12.82
N SER A 41 17.26 1.95 -12.58
CA SER A 41 17.71 1.49 -11.27
C SER A 41 17.88 2.65 -10.29
N GLU A 42 18.53 3.73 -10.74
CA GLU A 42 18.72 4.95 -9.96
C GLU A 42 17.38 5.67 -9.71
N ALA A 43 16.50 5.72 -10.72
CA ALA A 43 15.15 6.26 -10.54
C ALA A 43 14.36 5.48 -9.48
N TYR A 44 14.47 4.14 -9.49
CA TYR A 44 13.84 3.29 -8.48
C TYR A 44 14.41 3.55 -7.08
N LEU A 45 15.75 3.60 -6.95
CA LEU A 45 16.41 3.87 -5.67
C LEU A 45 16.08 5.27 -5.13
N LEU A 46 16.02 6.29 -5.99
CA LEU A 46 15.60 7.64 -5.60
C LEU A 46 14.15 7.67 -5.11
N ASN A 47 13.23 6.95 -5.76
CA ASN A 47 11.87 6.78 -5.23
C ASN A 47 11.89 6.12 -3.85
N ARG A 48 12.72 5.07 -3.69
CA ARG A 48 12.78 4.25 -2.48
C ARG A 48 13.24 5.02 -1.24
N GLN A 49 13.99 6.10 -1.39
CA GLN A 49 14.47 6.93 -0.28
C GLN A 49 13.35 7.45 0.62
N THR A 50 12.20 7.78 0.04
CA THR A 50 11.03 8.30 0.78
C THR A 50 9.85 7.35 0.76
N ASN A 51 9.82 6.46 -0.22
CA ASN A 51 8.72 5.55 -0.45
C ASN A 51 9.23 4.13 -0.68
N ILE A 52 9.18 3.31 0.37
CA ILE A 52 9.77 1.96 0.40
C ILE A 52 9.17 0.95 -0.60
N PHE A 53 8.06 1.29 -1.26
CA PHE A 53 7.38 0.42 -2.24
C PHE A 53 7.13 1.10 -3.60
N PRO A 54 8.16 1.49 -4.37
CA PRO A 54 7.95 2.15 -5.67
C PRO A 54 7.14 1.30 -6.66
N GLY A 55 7.40 0.00 -6.76
CA GLY A 55 6.75 -0.96 -7.65
C GLY A 55 5.29 -1.22 -7.31
N ILE A 56 4.95 -1.38 -6.03
CA ILE A 56 3.55 -1.47 -5.57
C ILE A 56 2.84 -0.13 -5.85
N LEU A 57 3.41 1.01 -5.42
CA LEU A 57 2.72 2.29 -5.58
C LEU A 57 2.62 2.76 -7.03
N GLY A 58 3.53 2.36 -7.92
CA GLY A 58 3.39 2.57 -9.36
C GLY A 58 2.17 1.86 -9.97
N ARG A 59 1.54 0.95 -9.22
CA ARG A 59 0.35 0.20 -9.64
C ARG A 59 -0.92 0.65 -8.94
N VAL A 60 -0.82 0.99 -7.65
CA VAL A 60 -2.01 1.15 -6.79
C VAL A 60 -2.17 2.53 -6.15
N CYS A 61 -1.21 3.44 -6.32
CA CYS A 61 -1.31 4.79 -5.75
C CYS A 61 -2.52 5.56 -6.30
N ASP A 62 -3.19 6.31 -5.41
CA ASP A 62 -4.30 7.22 -5.74
C ASP A 62 -3.85 8.52 -6.44
N ARG A 63 -2.54 8.68 -6.63
CA ARG A 63 -1.89 9.70 -7.46
C ARG A 63 -2.21 11.15 -7.08
N PRO A 64 -2.14 11.55 -5.81
CA PRO A 64 -2.41 12.94 -5.41
C PRO A 64 -1.45 13.95 -6.08
N CYS A 65 -0.28 13.49 -6.51
CA CYS A 65 0.71 14.26 -7.26
C CYS A 65 0.31 14.63 -8.69
N GLU A 66 -0.57 13.85 -9.34
CA GLU A 66 -0.97 14.10 -10.75
C GLU A 66 -1.92 15.30 -10.87
N PRO A 67 -2.99 15.44 -10.07
CA PRO A 67 -3.84 16.63 -10.08
C PRO A 67 -3.08 17.92 -9.71
N ALA A 68 -2.06 17.82 -8.86
CA ALA A 68 -1.22 18.95 -8.47
C ALA A 68 -0.14 19.30 -9.51
N CYS A 69 0.04 18.48 -10.54
CA CYS A 69 1.15 18.62 -11.48
C CYS A 69 1.08 19.95 -12.25
N ARG A 70 2.16 20.75 -12.18
CA ARG A 70 2.27 22.03 -12.91
C ARG A 70 2.12 21.89 -14.43
N ARG A 71 2.37 20.71 -14.99
CA ARG A 71 2.18 20.46 -16.44
C ARG A 71 0.73 20.69 -16.88
N GLY A 72 -0.25 20.42 -16.01
CA GLY A 72 -1.67 20.69 -16.29
C GLY A 72 -2.02 22.18 -16.41
N ARG A 73 -1.09 23.10 -16.14
CA ARG A 73 -1.27 24.55 -16.37
C ARG A 73 -1.01 24.95 -17.83
N VAL A 74 -0.27 24.13 -18.58
CA VAL A 74 0.14 24.41 -19.96
C VAL A 74 -0.31 23.32 -20.94
N GLU A 75 -0.59 22.12 -20.46
CA GLU A 75 -1.14 21.00 -21.25
C GLU A 75 -2.50 20.56 -20.71
N GLU A 76 -3.26 19.84 -21.53
CA GLU A 76 -4.54 19.24 -21.14
C GLU A 76 -4.39 18.18 -20.03
N LYS A 77 -3.26 17.45 -19.99
CA LYS A 77 -3.06 16.32 -19.08
C LYS A 77 -1.81 16.50 -18.22
N PRO A 78 -1.86 16.10 -16.93
CA PRO A 78 -0.67 16.06 -16.09
C PRO A 78 0.29 14.96 -16.57
N VAL A 79 1.52 15.00 -16.06
CA VAL A 79 2.46 13.90 -16.24
C VAL A 79 1.89 12.63 -15.59
N ALA A 80 2.01 11.48 -16.25
CA ALA A 80 1.57 10.18 -15.72
C ALA A 80 2.58 9.64 -14.67
N ILE A 81 2.76 10.40 -13.59
CA ILE A 81 3.75 10.20 -12.53
C ILE A 81 3.69 8.77 -11.96
N CYS A 82 2.48 8.27 -11.66
CA CYS A 82 2.32 6.93 -11.11
C CYS A 82 2.78 5.84 -12.09
N ARG A 83 2.51 6.01 -13.39
CA ARG A 83 2.97 5.05 -14.41
C ARG A 83 4.48 5.11 -14.61
N LEU A 84 5.09 6.29 -14.55
CA LEU A 84 6.55 6.44 -14.61
C LEU A 84 7.24 5.76 -13.42
N LYS A 85 6.65 5.86 -12.22
CA LYS A 85 7.12 5.10 -11.05
C LYS A 85 7.09 3.58 -11.31
N ARG A 86 6.03 3.07 -11.95
CA ARG A 86 5.99 1.66 -12.39
C ARG A 86 7.06 1.34 -13.42
N VAL A 87 7.32 2.21 -14.39
CA VAL A 87 8.39 2.01 -15.39
C VAL A 87 9.75 1.87 -14.70
N ALA A 88 10.05 2.72 -13.70
CA ALA A 88 11.28 2.59 -12.91
C ALA A 88 11.40 1.21 -12.26
N ALA A 89 10.31 0.73 -11.63
CA ALA A 89 10.31 -0.59 -11.02
C ALA A 89 10.40 -1.73 -12.04
N ASP A 90 9.67 -1.66 -13.15
CA ASP A 90 9.59 -2.79 -14.10
C ASP A 90 10.86 -2.94 -14.96
N HIS A 91 11.67 -1.88 -15.10
CA HIS A 91 12.88 -1.86 -15.94
C HIS A 91 14.20 -1.72 -15.17
N ARG A 92 14.18 -1.71 -13.84
CA ARG A 92 15.41 -1.72 -13.04
C ARG A 92 16.16 -3.05 -13.17
N ASP A 93 17.47 -2.99 -13.00
CA ASP A 93 18.30 -4.17 -12.76
C ASP A 93 18.14 -4.66 -11.31
N ASP A 94 18.86 -5.71 -10.92
CA ASP A 94 18.89 -6.13 -9.53
C ASP A 94 19.51 -5.03 -8.64
N ILE A 95 18.72 -4.54 -7.68
CA ILE A 95 19.09 -3.47 -6.76
C ILE A 95 19.50 -4.00 -5.38
N SER A 96 19.52 -5.32 -5.16
CA SER A 96 19.76 -5.93 -3.85
C SER A 96 21.09 -5.50 -3.22
N ALA A 97 22.13 -5.30 -4.04
CA ALA A 97 23.44 -4.81 -3.57
C ALA A 97 23.43 -3.33 -3.14
N SER A 98 22.48 -2.54 -3.65
CA SER A 98 22.33 -1.11 -3.36
C SER A 98 21.35 -0.82 -2.22
N LEU A 99 20.66 -1.84 -1.71
CA LEU A 99 19.78 -1.68 -0.57
C LEU A 99 20.58 -1.47 0.72
N PRO A 100 20.03 -0.70 1.68
CA PRO A 100 20.55 -0.67 3.03
C PRO A 100 20.68 -2.09 3.59
N LYS A 101 21.68 -2.31 4.44
CA LYS A 101 21.88 -3.57 5.15
C LYS A 101 21.84 -3.30 6.63
N ALA A 102 21.29 -4.23 7.40
CA ALA A 102 21.46 -4.20 8.85
C ALA A 102 22.95 -4.36 9.19
N PRO A 103 23.45 -3.66 10.21
CA PRO A 103 24.81 -3.86 10.71
C PRO A 103 24.95 -5.26 11.33
N ALA A 104 26.18 -5.78 11.35
CA ALA A 104 26.47 -7.07 11.95
C ALA A 104 26.26 -7.09 13.48
N GLU A 105 26.53 -5.96 14.14
CA GLU A 105 26.29 -5.76 15.57
C GLU A 105 24.99 -4.99 15.77
N THR A 106 24.10 -5.51 16.62
CA THR A 106 22.85 -4.83 16.97
C THR A 106 23.13 -3.73 17.99
N ASN A 107 22.26 -2.72 18.04
CA ASN A 107 22.30 -1.66 19.04
C ASN A 107 21.73 -2.11 20.41
N GLY A 108 21.39 -3.40 20.54
CA GLY A 108 20.83 -4.03 21.74
C GLY A 108 19.37 -3.67 22.05
N LYS A 109 18.66 -3.00 21.13
CA LYS A 109 17.25 -2.59 21.30
C LYS A 109 16.31 -3.44 20.46
N LYS A 110 15.25 -3.93 21.09
CA LYS A 110 14.26 -4.84 20.51
C LYS A 110 12.94 -4.13 20.26
N VAL A 111 12.42 -4.25 19.04
CA VAL A 111 11.17 -3.61 18.62
C VAL A 111 10.22 -4.65 18.05
N ALA A 112 9.02 -4.73 18.63
CA ALA A 112 7.94 -5.57 18.10
C ALA A 112 7.02 -4.77 17.18
N LEU A 113 6.73 -5.31 16.01
CA LEU A 113 5.77 -4.76 15.05
C LEU A 113 4.57 -5.72 14.94
N ILE A 114 3.36 -5.22 15.21
CA ILE A 114 2.14 -6.02 15.20
C ILE A 114 1.42 -5.80 13.85
N GLY A 115 1.37 -6.85 13.02
CA GLY A 115 0.92 -6.85 11.64
C GLY A 115 2.08 -6.64 10.65
N ALA A 116 2.12 -7.40 9.55
CA ALA A 116 3.10 -7.26 8.46
C ALA A 116 2.52 -6.52 7.25
N GLY A 117 1.79 -5.43 7.51
CA GLY A 117 1.30 -4.50 6.49
C GLY A 117 2.32 -3.42 6.13
N CYS A 118 1.94 -2.50 5.22
CA CYS A 118 2.82 -1.43 4.75
C CYS A 118 3.39 -0.54 5.85
N ALA A 119 2.61 -0.26 6.91
CA ALA A 119 3.03 0.59 8.02
C ALA A 119 4.18 -0.05 8.82
N SER A 120 4.02 -1.30 9.25
CA SER A 120 5.07 -2.02 9.98
C SER A 120 6.29 -2.27 9.09
N LEU A 121 6.10 -2.56 7.81
CA LEU A 121 7.22 -2.73 6.89
C LEU A 121 8.01 -1.43 6.67
N ALA A 122 7.36 -0.27 6.71
CA ALA A 122 8.07 1.02 6.73
C ALA A 122 8.90 1.20 8.00
N VAL A 123 8.34 0.88 9.16
CA VAL A 123 9.08 0.92 10.44
C VAL A 123 10.28 -0.03 10.40
N ALA A 124 10.09 -1.27 9.92
CA ALA A 124 11.18 -2.23 9.78
C ALA A 124 12.27 -1.73 8.83
N ASN A 125 11.88 -1.16 7.68
CA ASN A 125 12.82 -0.63 6.71
C ASN A 125 13.76 0.43 7.29
N ASP A 126 13.25 1.27 8.17
CA ASP A 126 14.01 2.39 8.74
C ASP A 126 14.82 1.96 9.96
N LEU A 127 14.32 1.02 10.77
CA LEU A 127 14.97 0.58 12.00
C LEU A 127 16.07 -0.48 11.79
N LEU A 128 15.91 -1.41 10.83
CA LEU A 128 16.90 -2.47 10.59
C LEU A 128 18.29 -1.93 10.23
N PRO A 129 18.44 -0.93 9.33
CA PRO A 129 19.75 -0.34 9.02
C PRO A 129 20.40 0.40 10.20
N LEU A 130 19.62 0.77 11.22
CA LEU A 130 20.09 1.41 12.45
C LEU A 130 20.49 0.40 13.54
N GLY A 131 20.44 -0.91 13.23
CA GLY A 131 20.86 -1.98 14.13
C GLY A 131 19.84 -2.40 15.18
N TYR A 132 18.56 -2.01 15.05
CA TYR A 132 17.50 -2.51 15.92
C TYR A 132 17.15 -3.96 15.59
N GLU A 133 16.88 -4.75 16.63
CA GLU A 133 16.32 -6.10 16.49
C GLU A 133 14.80 -5.97 16.29
N VAL A 134 14.33 -6.24 15.06
CA VAL A 134 12.91 -6.08 14.70
C VAL A 134 12.24 -7.45 14.57
N THR A 135 11.18 -7.67 15.35
CA THR A 135 10.30 -8.85 15.21
C THR A 135 8.93 -8.41 14.71
N ILE A 136 8.44 -9.04 13.64
CA ILE A 136 7.13 -8.73 13.03
C ILE A 136 6.19 -9.89 13.28
N PHE A 137 5.07 -9.64 13.96
CA PHE A 137 4.03 -10.63 14.24
C PHE A 137 2.86 -10.45 13.27
N GLU A 138 2.64 -11.42 12.39
CA GLU A 138 1.57 -11.40 11.39
C GLU A 138 0.58 -12.53 11.66
N ALA A 139 -0.71 -12.19 11.64
CA ALA A 139 -1.79 -13.15 11.88
C ALA A 139 -1.95 -14.13 10.71
N LEU A 140 -1.65 -13.70 9.49
CA LEU A 140 -1.76 -14.50 8.27
C LEU A 140 -0.51 -15.36 8.02
N GLU A 141 -0.64 -16.33 7.12
CA GLU A 141 0.46 -17.19 6.68
C GLU A 141 1.47 -16.47 5.77
N ILE A 142 1.22 -15.21 5.42
CA ILE A 142 2.04 -14.44 4.49
C ILE A 142 1.97 -12.93 4.77
N ALA A 143 3.10 -12.23 4.65
CA ALA A 143 3.19 -10.79 4.85
C ALA A 143 2.60 -9.96 3.69
N GLY A 144 2.15 -8.75 3.99
CA GLY A 144 1.64 -7.77 3.02
C GLY A 144 0.33 -7.09 3.42
N GLY A 145 -0.38 -7.64 4.41
CA GLY A 145 -1.67 -7.12 4.89
C GLY A 145 -2.67 -6.85 3.76
N LEU A 146 -3.41 -5.74 3.87
CA LEU A 146 -4.43 -5.33 2.88
C LEU A 146 -3.91 -5.20 1.44
N MET A 147 -2.60 -4.92 1.25
CA MET A 147 -2.03 -4.86 -0.10
C MET A 147 -2.09 -6.22 -0.78
N ARG A 148 -2.01 -7.31 -0.02
CA ARG A 148 -2.12 -8.68 -0.53
C ARG A 148 -3.54 -9.20 -0.51
N THR A 149 -4.26 -8.99 0.59
CA THR A 149 -5.58 -9.62 0.82
C THR A 149 -6.70 -8.92 0.07
N ASN A 150 -6.61 -7.61 -0.19
CA ASN A 150 -7.74 -6.85 -0.72
C ASN A 150 -7.50 -6.17 -2.06
N ILE A 151 -6.24 -5.94 -2.45
CA ILE A 151 -5.95 -5.44 -3.79
C ILE A 151 -5.89 -6.62 -4.75
N PRO A 152 -6.77 -6.70 -5.76
CA PRO A 152 -6.79 -7.86 -6.65
C PRO A 152 -5.49 -8.01 -7.44
N GLN A 153 -5.09 -9.25 -7.73
CA GLN A 153 -3.83 -9.57 -8.42
C GLN A 153 -3.68 -8.89 -9.80
N PHE A 154 -4.79 -8.62 -10.49
CA PHE A 154 -4.80 -7.90 -11.77
C PHE A 154 -4.45 -6.40 -11.63
N ARG A 155 -4.52 -5.84 -10.43
CA ARG A 155 -4.01 -4.50 -10.10
C ARG A 155 -2.61 -4.59 -9.52
N LEU A 156 -2.40 -5.50 -8.57
CA LEU A 156 -1.13 -5.66 -7.87
C LEU A 156 -0.66 -7.12 -7.91
N PRO A 157 0.26 -7.45 -8.84
CA PRO A 157 0.73 -8.82 -8.98
C PRO A 157 1.50 -9.31 -7.74
N PRO A 158 1.27 -10.57 -7.28
CA PRO A 158 1.99 -11.13 -6.13
C PRO A 158 3.51 -11.09 -6.25
N LYS A 159 4.05 -11.24 -7.47
CA LYS A 159 5.51 -11.15 -7.72
C LYS A 159 6.10 -9.82 -7.24
N VAL A 160 5.40 -8.71 -7.51
CA VAL A 160 5.86 -7.36 -7.13
C VAL A 160 5.78 -7.16 -5.63
N LEU A 161 4.70 -7.65 -5.01
CA LEU A 161 4.56 -7.66 -3.56
C LEU A 161 5.68 -8.45 -2.89
N ASN A 162 5.91 -9.67 -3.33
CA ASN A 162 6.91 -10.56 -2.72
C ASN A 162 8.32 -9.99 -2.85
N GLU A 163 8.65 -9.41 -4.01
CA GLU A 163 9.94 -8.80 -4.25
C GLU A 163 10.19 -7.59 -3.31
N GLU A 164 9.28 -6.63 -3.26
CA GLU A 164 9.52 -5.43 -2.46
C GLU A 164 9.37 -5.65 -0.95
N ILE A 165 8.52 -6.60 -0.53
CA ILE A 165 8.46 -7.02 0.88
C ILE A 165 9.74 -7.79 1.24
N GLY A 166 10.23 -8.65 0.34
CA GLY A 166 11.48 -9.39 0.51
C GLY A 166 12.66 -8.46 0.78
N TYR A 167 12.80 -7.37 0.03
CA TYR A 167 13.84 -6.35 0.28
C TYR A 167 13.89 -5.81 1.71
N ILE A 168 12.79 -5.87 2.46
CA ILE A 168 12.73 -5.40 3.84
C ILE A 168 12.98 -6.55 4.80
N VAL A 169 12.31 -7.68 4.58
CA VAL A 169 12.44 -8.87 5.44
C VAL A 169 13.86 -9.43 5.38
N ASP A 170 14.46 -9.47 4.19
CA ASP A 170 15.80 -10.01 3.93
C ASP A 170 16.92 -9.14 4.53
N MET A 171 16.61 -7.93 5.04
CA MET A 171 17.56 -7.16 5.86
C MET A 171 17.77 -7.77 7.26
N GLY A 172 16.99 -8.78 7.65
CA GLY A 172 17.13 -9.48 8.93
C GLY A 172 15.93 -9.31 9.89
N ALA A 173 14.75 -8.96 9.37
CA ALA A 173 13.54 -8.92 10.20
C ALA A 173 13.13 -10.33 10.64
N ASP A 174 12.86 -10.54 11.93
CA ASP A 174 12.30 -11.79 12.42
C ASP A 174 10.79 -11.83 12.18
N LEU A 175 10.38 -12.42 11.06
CA LEU A 175 8.98 -12.49 10.64
C LEU A 175 8.28 -13.74 11.20
N LYS A 176 7.38 -13.53 12.17
CA LYS A 176 6.50 -14.56 12.75
C LYS A 176 5.14 -14.55 12.05
N LEU A 177 4.96 -15.45 11.09
CA LEU A 177 3.69 -15.69 10.40
C LEU A 177 2.77 -16.58 11.24
N ASN A 178 1.47 -16.59 10.94
CA ASN A 178 0.45 -17.35 11.69
C ASN A 178 0.45 -17.04 13.20
N HIS A 179 0.82 -15.83 13.57
CA HIS A 179 1.02 -15.39 14.95
C HIS A 179 0.12 -14.18 15.25
N ARG A 180 -1.17 -14.44 15.43
CA ARG A 180 -2.12 -13.40 15.85
C ARG A 180 -1.91 -13.05 17.32
N ILE A 181 -1.77 -11.76 17.61
CA ILE A 181 -1.82 -11.23 18.97
C ILE A 181 -3.28 -11.02 19.38
N GLU A 182 -3.81 -11.92 20.19
CA GLU A 182 -5.21 -11.87 20.67
C GLU A 182 -5.41 -10.82 21.78
N SER A 183 -4.38 -10.57 22.58
CA SER A 183 -4.42 -9.66 23.73
C SER A 183 -3.16 -8.82 23.79
N MET A 184 -3.30 -7.52 23.51
CA MET A 184 -2.20 -6.57 23.67
C MET A 184 -1.74 -6.47 25.13
N LYS A 185 -2.65 -6.67 26.09
CA LYS A 185 -2.32 -6.66 27.52
C LYS A 185 -1.35 -7.79 27.85
N ASP A 186 -1.66 -9.01 27.42
CA ASP A 186 -0.83 -10.18 27.73
C ASP A 186 0.50 -10.13 26.98
N PHE A 187 0.47 -9.65 25.73
CA PHE A 187 1.69 -9.41 24.96
C PHE A 187 2.64 -8.42 25.66
N LEU A 188 2.12 -7.28 26.11
CA LEU A 188 2.95 -6.30 26.83
C LEU A 188 3.45 -6.83 28.18
N HIS A 189 2.65 -7.64 28.88
CA HIS A 189 3.06 -8.28 30.13
C HIS A 189 4.15 -9.34 29.96
N SER A 190 4.20 -10.05 28.82
CA SER A 190 5.29 -11.00 28.55
C SER A 190 6.66 -10.32 28.46
N GLY A 191 6.69 -9.00 28.24
CA GLY A 191 7.91 -8.21 28.14
C GLY A 191 8.76 -8.60 26.92
N GLY A 192 10.05 -8.24 26.95
CA GLY A 192 11.02 -8.68 25.94
C GLY A 192 11.27 -7.71 24.78
N PHE A 193 10.52 -6.60 24.70
CA PHE A 193 10.72 -5.55 23.71
C PHE A 193 10.83 -4.18 24.38
N ASP A 194 11.73 -3.33 23.88
CA ASP A 194 11.88 -1.94 24.32
C ASP A 194 10.78 -1.04 23.76
N ALA A 195 10.22 -1.39 22.59
CA ALA A 195 9.14 -0.65 21.94
C ALA A 195 8.20 -1.58 21.17
N VAL A 196 6.95 -1.14 21.01
CA VAL A 196 5.93 -1.85 20.23
C VAL A 196 5.26 -0.88 19.28
N PHE A 197 5.19 -1.24 18.00
CA PHE A 197 4.43 -0.54 16.98
C PHE A 197 3.22 -1.36 16.55
N VAL A 198 2.03 -0.76 16.57
CA VAL A 198 0.78 -1.44 16.19
C VAL A 198 0.39 -1.02 14.77
N GLY A 199 0.65 -1.90 13.80
CA GLY A 199 0.37 -1.73 12.38
C GLY A 199 -0.67 -2.71 11.85
N THR A 200 -1.64 -3.13 12.66
CA THR A 200 -2.64 -4.16 12.34
C THR A 200 -3.69 -3.71 11.30
N GLY A 201 -3.74 -2.41 11.00
CA GLY A 201 -4.70 -1.84 10.06
C GLY A 201 -6.15 -1.89 10.57
N ALA A 202 -7.10 -1.84 9.63
CA ALA A 202 -8.54 -1.89 9.90
C ALA A 202 -9.18 -3.05 9.12
N PRO A 203 -8.96 -4.32 9.54
CA PRO A 203 -9.38 -5.48 8.77
C PRO A 203 -10.89 -5.77 8.86
N ARG A 204 -11.65 -5.04 9.70
CA ARG A 204 -13.08 -5.29 9.88
C ARG A 204 -13.90 -4.47 8.89
N GLY A 205 -14.67 -5.14 8.05
CA GLY A 205 -15.66 -4.48 7.21
C GLY A 205 -16.86 -3.96 8.00
N LYS A 206 -17.60 -3.03 7.38
CA LYS A 206 -18.81 -2.46 7.97
C LYS A 206 -20.03 -3.32 7.61
N GLU A 207 -20.66 -3.89 8.62
CA GLU A 207 -21.89 -4.65 8.46
C GLU A 207 -23.14 -3.76 8.35
N LEU A 208 -24.13 -4.20 7.58
CA LEU A 208 -25.43 -3.55 7.45
C LEU A 208 -26.52 -4.38 8.12
N LYS A 209 -27.26 -3.75 9.04
CA LYS A 209 -28.46 -4.35 9.65
C LYS A 209 -29.64 -4.15 8.70
N LEU A 210 -29.98 -5.19 7.94
CA LEU A 210 -31.06 -5.17 6.96
C LEU A 210 -31.98 -6.39 7.16
N PRO A 211 -33.29 -6.27 6.87
CA PRO A 211 -34.17 -7.41 6.75
C PRO A 211 -33.59 -8.42 5.75
N GLY A 212 -33.54 -9.70 6.15
CA GLY A 212 -33.01 -10.78 5.32
C GLY A 212 -31.48 -10.88 5.22
N ARG A 213 -30.71 -10.09 5.98
CA ARG A 213 -29.23 -10.12 5.97
C ARG A 213 -28.63 -11.51 6.21
N TYR A 214 -29.31 -12.35 6.99
CA TYR A 214 -28.84 -13.68 7.39
C TYR A 214 -29.68 -14.82 6.79
N ASP A 215 -30.62 -14.49 5.88
CA ASP A 215 -31.49 -15.50 5.27
C ASP A 215 -30.78 -16.26 4.14
N THR A 216 -29.57 -15.82 3.75
CA THR A 216 -28.77 -16.41 2.69
C THR A 216 -27.27 -16.19 2.91
N GLU A 217 -26.45 -17.13 2.45
CA GLU A 217 -24.99 -17.04 2.47
C GLU A 217 -24.42 -16.15 1.36
N ASN A 218 -25.24 -15.69 0.42
CA ASN A 218 -24.81 -14.87 -0.74
C ASN A 218 -24.57 -13.39 -0.40
N ILE A 219 -24.69 -13.00 0.87
CA ILE A 219 -24.43 -11.62 1.30
C ILE A 219 -23.09 -11.58 2.04
N HIS A 220 -22.11 -10.96 1.39
CA HIS A 220 -20.73 -10.90 1.86
C HIS A 220 -20.31 -9.48 2.25
N ILE A 221 -19.44 -9.39 3.25
CA ILE A 221 -18.66 -8.18 3.50
C ILE A 221 -17.56 -8.08 2.44
N GLY A 222 -17.43 -6.94 1.77
CA GLY A 222 -16.55 -6.80 0.62
C GLY A 222 -15.06 -7.05 0.90
N ILE A 223 -14.56 -6.69 2.09
CA ILE A 223 -13.17 -6.94 2.49
C ILE A 223 -12.94 -8.46 2.62
N ASP A 224 -13.79 -9.12 3.40
CA ASP A 224 -13.71 -10.58 3.64
C ASP A 224 -13.89 -11.38 2.34
N TRP A 225 -14.76 -10.91 1.43
CA TRP A 225 -14.97 -11.55 0.14
C TRP A 225 -13.74 -11.42 -0.77
N LEU A 226 -13.13 -10.23 -0.84
CA LEU A 226 -11.90 -10.04 -1.62
C LEU A 226 -10.75 -10.88 -1.06
N GLU A 227 -10.64 -10.98 0.27
CA GLU A 227 -9.66 -11.84 0.95
C GLU A 227 -9.87 -13.32 0.59
N SER A 228 -11.12 -13.80 0.62
CA SER A 228 -11.50 -15.15 0.19
C SER A 228 -11.11 -15.43 -1.27
N VAL A 229 -11.27 -14.45 -2.17
CA VAL A 229 -10.81 -14.57 -3.56
C VAL A 229 -9.28 -14.57 -3.65
N ALA A 230 -8.59 -13.73 -2.88
CA ALA A 230 -7.14 -13.61 -2.90
C ALA A 230 -6.44 -14.90 -2.46
N PHE A 231 -7.03 -15.64 -1.52
CA PHE A 231 -6.59 -16.96 -1.06
C PHE A 231 -7.24 -18.13 -1.83
N GLU A 232 -7.83 -17.85 -3.00
CA GLU A 232 -8.42 -18.85 -3.91
C GLU A 232 -9.54 -19.72 -3.32
N HIS A 233 -10.14 -19.30 -2.20
CA HIS A 233 -11.29 -19.96 -1.59
C HIS A 233 -12.59 -19.71 -2.37
N GLN A 234 -12.65 -18.64 -3.17
CA GLN A 234 -13.79 -18.32 -4.03
C GLN A 234 -13.38 -18.27 -5.51
N LYS A 235 -13.98 -19.13 -6.33
CA LYS A 235 -13.64 -19.29 -7.76
C LYS A 235 -14.77 -18.92 -8.72
N SER A 236 -15.97 -18.69 -8.20
CA SER A 236 -17.14 -18.31 -9.00
C SER A 236 -18.01 -17.32 -8.24
N ILE A 237 -18.91 -16.66 -8.94
CA ILE A 237 -19.95 -15.82 -8.35
C ILE A 237 -21.25 -15.99 -9.13
N GLY A 238 -22.37 -15.62 -8.51
CA GLY A 238 -23.68 -15.61 -9.18
C GLY A 238 -23.71 -14.69 -10.41
N GLU A 239 -24.66 -14.94 -11.31
CA GLU A 239 -24.75 -14.20 -12.57
C GLU A 239 -25.06 -12.71 -12.39
N SER A 240 -25.82 -12.36 -11.35
CA SER A 240 -26.19 -10.98 -11.01
C SER A 240 -25.68 -10.60 -9.64
N VAL A 241 -24.85 -9.56 -9.57
CA VAL A 241 -24.17 -9.10 -8.36
C VAL A 241 -24.55 -7.66 -8.06
N LEU A 242 -24.97 -7.40 -6.82
CA LEU A 242 -25.24 -6.07 -6.30
C LEU A 242 -24.15 -5.68 -5.31
N ILE A 243 -23.52 -4.52 -5.51
CA ILE A 243 -22.44 -4.01 -4.68
C ILE A 243 -22.90 -2.73 -4.02
N ILE A 244 -22.85 -2.68 -2.69
CA ILE A 244 -23.28 -1.51 -1.91
C ILE A 244 -22.03 -0.74 -1.47
N GLY A 245 -21.80 0.43 -2.07
CA GLY A 245 -20.62 1.27 -1.80
C GLY A 245 -19.94 1.77 -3.08
N VAL A 246 -19.09 2.80 -2.95
CA VAL A 246 -18.44 3.48 -4.09
C VAL A 246 -16.93 3.71 -3.90
N GLY A 247 -16.34 3.16 -2.85
CA GLY A 247 -14.89 3.27 -2.61
C GLY A 247 -14.07 2.24 -3.39
N ASN A 248 -12.76 2.24 -3.17
CA ASN A 248 -11.81 1.29 -3.80
C ASN A 248 -12.24 -0.18 -3.63
N THR A 249 -12.62 -0.59 -2.42
CA THR A 249 -13.14 -1.94 -2.14
C THR A 249 -14.34 -2.29 -3.02
N ALA A 250 -15.29 -1.36 -3.20
CA ALA A 250 -16.47 -1.60 -4.03
C ALA A 250 -16.09 -1.78 -5.50
N MET A 251 -15.18 -0.94 -6.02
CA MET A 251 -14.73 -1.03 -7.40
C MET A 251 -13.91 -2.30 -7.66
N ASP A 252 -13.10 -2.72 -6.69
CA ASP A 252 -12.36 -3.98 -6.77
C ASP A 252 -13.33 -5.17 -6.71
N CYS A 253 -14.35 -5.16 -5.84
CA CYS A 253 -15.43 -6.16 -5.87
C CYS A 253 -16.11 -6.23 -7.24
N CYS A 254 -16.40 -5.09 -7.88
CA CYS A 254 -17.04 -5.06 -9.20
C CYS A 254 -16.20 -5.81 -10.24
N ARG A 255 -14.92 -5.43 -10.33
CA ARG A 255 -14.01 -5.94 -11.36
C ARG A 255 -13.61 -7.39 -11.12
N THR A 256 -13.55 -7.81 -9.86
CA THR A 256 -13.34 -9.21 -9.47
C THR A 256 -14.58 -10.04 -9.78
N SER A 257 -15.79 -9.57 -9.48
CA SER A 257 -17.05 -10.27 -9.80
C SER A 257 -17.17 -10.58 -11.30
N LEU A 258 -16.87 -9.60 -12.16
CA LEU A 258 -16.87 -9.80 -13.62
C LEU A 258 -15.84 -10.86 -14.07
N ARG A 259 -14.69 -10.94 -13.41
CA ARG A 259 -13.65 -11.93 -13.73
C ARG A 259 -14.02 -13.35 -13.27
N LEU A 260 -14.85 -13.45 -12.23
CA LEU A 260 -15.35 -14.73 -11.71
C LEU A 260 -16.64 -15.19 -12.41
N GLY A 261 -17.06 -14.53 -13.49
CA GLY A 261 -18.16 -14.96 -14.36
C GLY A 261 -19.49 -14.25 -14.18
N ALA A 262 -19.57 -13.19 -13.36
CA ALA A 262 -20.80 -12.39 -13.28
C ALA A 262 -21.17 -11.78 -14.63
N LYS A 263 -22.45 -11.88 -15.02
CA LYS A 263 -23.01 -11.30 -16.26
C LYS A 263 -23.51 -9.87 -16.05
N ASN A 264 -24.00 -9.57 -14.84
CA ASN A 264 -24.60 -8.29 -14.50
C ASN A 264 -24.08 -7.82 -13.14
N VAL A 265 -23.35 -6.70 -13.12
CA VAL A 265 -22.81 -6.13 -11.88
C VAL A 265 -23.35 -4.71 -11.73
N LYS A 266 -24.05 -4.46 -10.62
CA LYS A 266 -24.64 -3.16 -10.29
C LYS A 266 -24.03 -2.59 -9.03
N VAL A 267 -23.75 -1.29 -9.06
CA VAL A 267 -23.25 -0.53 -7.91
C VAL A 267 -24.36 0.35 -7.36
N MET A 268 -24.64 0.20 -6.07
CA MET A 268 -25.58 1.03 -5.33
C MET A 268 -24.82 2.07 -4.51
N ALA A 269 -25.04 3.33 -4.86
CA ALA A 269 -24.52 4.47 -4.15
C ALA A 269 -25.62 5.09 -3.28
N ARG A 270 -25.25 5.51 -2.06
CA ARG A 270 -26.16 6.22 -1.16
C ARG A 270 -26.35 7.71 -1.50
N LYS A 271 -25.62 8.24 -2.48
CA LYS A 271 -25.71 9.62 -2.96
C LYS A 271 -25.61 9.67 -4.49
N PRO A 272 -26.03 10.76 -5.14
CA PRO A 272 -25.81 10.98 -6.56
C PRO A 272 -24.32 11.02 -6.91
N ARG A 273 -24.00 10.74 -8.18
CA ARG A 273 -22.62 10.71 -8.71
C ARG A 273 -21.81 11.96 -8.42
N ALA A 274 -22.44 13.14 -8.40
CA ALA A 274 -21.76 14.42 -8.14
C ALA A 274 -21.13 14.54 -6.73
N PHE A 275 -21.47 13.64 -5.80
CA PHE A 275 -20.91 13.63 -4.44
C PHE A 275 -19.61 12.83 -4.31
N PHE A 276 -19.17 12.15 -5.37
CA PHE A 276 -18.06 11.18 -5.31
C PHE A 276 -16.99 11.48 -6.36
#